data_AF-A0A965X431-F1
#
_entry.id   AF-A0A965X431-F1
#
_cell.length_a   1.000
_cell.length_b   1.000
_cell.length_c   1.000
_cell.angle_alpha   90.00
_cell.angle_beta   90.00
_cell.angle_gamma   90.00
#
_symmetry.space_group_name_H-M   'P 1'
#
loop_
_entity.id
_entity.type
_entity.pdbx_description
1 polymer ?
#
loop_
_entity_poly.entity_id
_entity_poly.type
_entity_poly.pdbx_seq_one_letter_code
_entity_poly.pdbx_strand_id
1 'polypeptide(L)' 'PVTIGRGAYIAAGTTITEEVPEDALAIGRVPQSHKEGWAARRRAAGRLK' A
#
# COMPACT_ATOMS: atom_id res chain seq x y z
N PRO A 1 -18.48 7.84 -2.52
CA PRO A 1 -18.24 8.37 -1.15
C PRO A 1 -18.10 7.19 -0.20
N VAL A 2 -17.29 7.29 0.85
CA VAL A 2 -17.13 6.25 1.89
C VAL A 2 -17.16 6.89 3.28
N THR A 3 -17.62 6.16 4.29
CA THR A 3 -17.57 6.61 5.71
C THR A 3 -16.44 5.91 6.45
N ILE A 4 -15.76 6.68 7.30
CA ILE A 4 -14.77 6.18 8.25
C ILE A 4 -15.35 6.32 9.65
N GLY A 5 -15.47 5.19 10.35
CA GLY A 5 -15.93 5.16 11.74
C GLY A 5 -14.98 5.91 12.67
N ARG A 6 -15.51 6.43 13.77
CA ARG A 6 -14.70 7.04 14.82
C ARG A 6 -13.70 6.02 15.37
N GLY A 7 -12.50 6.49 15.70
CA GLY A 7 -11.43 5.65 16.25
C GLY A 7 -10.78 4.69 15.24
N ALA A 8 -11.28 4.60 14.00
CA ALA A 8 -10.67 3.77 12.98
C ALA A 8 -9.23 4.20 12.68
N TYR A 9 -8.36 3.22 12.45
CA TYR A 9 -6.96 3.42 12.11
C TYR A 9 -6.69 2.94 10.68
N ILE A 10 -5.97 3.75 9.90
CA ILE A 10 -5.68 3.42 8.50
C ILE A 10 -4.17 3.18 8.36
N ALA A 11 -3.80 1.96 7.96
CA ALA A 11 -2.40 1.64 7.72
C ALA A 11 -1.86 2.45 6.53
N ALA A 12 -0.60 2.88 6.62
CA ALA A 12 0.05 3.68 5.58
C ALA A 12 0.03 2.98 4.21
N GLY A 13 -0.30 3.74 3.16
CA GLY A 13 -0.39 3.25 1.79
C GLY A 13 -1.66 2.45 1.47
N THR A 14 -2.64 2.41 2.39
CA THR A 14 -3.95 1.82 2.13
C THR A 14 -4.78 2.75 1.23
N THR A 15 -5.36 2.20 0.16
CA THR A 15 -6.41 2.86 -0.62
C THR A 15 -7.76 2.35 -0.11
N ILE A 16 -8.65 3.24 0.35
CA ILE A 16 -9.97 2.88 0.87
C ILE A 16 -11.00 2.96 -0.25
N THR A 17 -11.70 1.85 -0.49
CA THR A 17 -12.78 1.74 -1.48
C THR A 17 -14.12 1.30 -0.89
N GLU A 18 -14.16 0.99 0.41
CA GLU A 18 -15.33 0.51 1.14
C GLU A 18 -15.38 1.14 2.55
N GLU A 19 -16.50 0.97 3.25
CA GLU A 19 -16.72 1.52 4.58
C GLU A 19 -15.72 0.93 5.59
N VAL A 20 -15.22 1.78 6.50
CA VAL A 20 -14.36 1.34 7.61
C VAL A 20 -15.14 1.44 8.92
N PRO A 21 -15.39 0.34 9.65
CA PRO A 21 -16.10 0.36 10.92
C PRO A 21 -15.41 1.19 12.01
N GLU A 22 -16.14 1.57 13.05
CA GLU A 22 -15.56 2.21 14.25
C GLU A 22 -14.50 1.32 14.88
N ASP A 23 -13.43 1.94 15.40
CA ASP A 23 -12.28 1.28 16.05
C ASP A 23 -11.57 0.17 15.22
N ALA A 24 -11.83 0.07 13.92
CA ALA A 24 -11.22 -0.94 13.04
C ALA A 24 -9.84 -0.50 12.49
N LEU A 25 -8.97 -1.47 12.22
CA LEU A 25 -7.75 -1.27 11.43
C LEU A 25 -8.03 -1.58 9.96
N ALA A 26 -7.99 -0.57 9.09
CA ALA A 26 -8.05 -0.76 7.65
C ALA A 26 -6.64 -0.95 7.06
N ILE A 27 -6.43 -2.08 6.37
CA ILE A 27 -5.18 -2.40 5.67
C ILE A 27 -5.45 -2.95 4.27
N GLY A 28 -5.02 -2.20 3.25
CA GLY A 28 -5.24 -2.51 1.84
C GLY A 28 -3.94 -2.70 1.05
N ARG A 29 -2.91 -3.28 1.66
CA ARG A 29 -1.60 -3.50 1.01
C ARG A 29 -1.30 -4.98 0.82
N VAL A 30 -0.54 -5.28 -0.24
CA VAL A 30 0.10 -6.59 -0.39
C VAL A 30 1.25 -6.77 0.61
N PRO A 31 1.53 -8.00 1.06
CA PRO A 31 2.77 -8.30 1.77
C PRO A 31 3.98 -7.84 0.97
N GLN A 32 4.97 -7.31 1.67
CA GLN A 32 6.21 -6.88 1.02
C GLN A 32 6.93 -8.10 0.42
N SER A 33 7.37 -7.99 -0.83
CA SER A 33 8.26 -8.96 -1.46
C SER A 33 9.54 -8.27 -1.91
N HIS A 34 10.65 -9.01 -1.89
CA HIS A 34 11.94 -8.51 -2.35
C HIS A 34 12.30 -9.14 -3.69
N LYS A 35 12.71 -8.32 -4.65
CA LYS A 35 13.24 -8.75 -5.96
C LYS A 35 14.70 -8.32 -6.06
N GLU A 36 15.57 -9.12 -5.48
CA GLU A 36 17.01 -8.82 -5.42
C GLU A 36 17.60 -8.57 -6.81
N GLY A 37 18.51 -7.60 -6.91
CA GLY A 37 19.17 -7.24 -8.17
C GLY A 37 18.29 -6.56 -9.23
N TRP A 38 16.97 -6.44 -9.05
CA TRP A 38 16.07 -5.87 -10.08
C TRP A 38 16.47 -4.44 -10.49
N ALA A 39 16.79 -3.59 -9.52
CA ALA A 39 17.17 -2.20 -9.78
C ALA A 39 18.53 -2.10 -10.51
N ALA A 40 19.50 -2.94 -10.15
CA ALA A 40 20.78 -3.02 -10.85
C ALA A 40 20.59 -3.43 -12.32
N ARG A 41 19.82 -4.50 -12.55
CA ARG A 41 19.48 -4.97 -13.91
C ARG A 41 18.77 -3.90 -14.74
N ARG A 42 17.86 -3.14 -14.13
CA ARG A 42 17.08 -2.12 -14.85
C ARG A 42 17.90 -0.87 -15.19
N ARG A 43 18.85 -0.49 -14.33
CA ARG A 43 19.85 0.56 -14.63
C ARG A 43 20.77 0.13 -15.77
N ALA A 44 21.30 -1.10 -15.73
CA ALA A 44 22.14 -1.65 -16.80
C ALA A 44 21.44 -1.70 -18.16
N ALA A 45 20.12 -1.93 -18.18
CA ALA A 45 19.32 -1.93 -19.40
C ALA A 45 19.03 -0.53 -19.99
N GLY A 46 19.51 0.56 -19.38
CA GLY A 46 19.23 1.94 -19.83
C GLY A 46 17.76 2.36 -19.70
N ARG A 47 16.96 1.63 -18.91
CA ARG A 47 15.51 1.83 -18.75
C ARG A 47 15.13 2.65 -17.51
N LEU A 48 16.13 3.19 -16.84
CA LEU A 48 16.00 4.16 -15.75
C LEU A 48 16.91 5.33 -16.15
N LYS A 49 16.28 6.46 -16.52
CA LYS A 49 16.99 7.74 -16.68
C LYS A 49 17.27 8.31 -15.30
#